data_AF-A0A4R1YJ58-F1
#
_entry.id   AF-A0A4R1YJ58-F1
#
_cell.length_a   1.000
_cell.length_b   1.000
_cell.length_c   1.000
_cell.angle_alpha   90.00
_cell.angle_beta   90.00
_cell.angle_gamma   90.00
#
_symmetry.space_group_name_H-M   'P 1'
#
loop_
_entity.id
_entity.type
_entity.pdbx_description
1 polymer ?
#
loop_
_entity_poly.entity_id
_entity_poly.type
_entity_poly.pdbx_seq_one_letter_code
_entity_poly.pdbx_strand_id
1 'polypeptide(L)'
;MTIAISSNGEARARQMAEKIAANSLRVGYGLQLSKAREWGLHISTSRGKTSIGIEEPPLFSEPGVFLVKPDQTIYYLLVQSMPFVRPNSSEMVQALDFIIKNDYPARGEYAGAV
;
A
#
# COMPACT_ATOMS: atom_id res chain seq x y z
N MET A 1 -13.02 -3.20 -3.80
CA MET A 1 -12.90 -1.73 -3.79
C MET A 1 -11.45 -1.37 -3.49
N THR A 2 -10.78 -0.56 -4.34
CA THR A 2 -9.31 -0.31 -4.21
C THR A 2 -9.04 1.12 -3.71
N ILE A 3 -8.00 1.29 -2.88
CA ILE A 3 -7.51 2.58 -2.38
C ILE A 3 -5.99 2.59 -2.48
N ALA A 4 -5.42 3.67 -3.01
CA ALA A 4 -4.03 4.03 -2.76
C ALA A 4 -4.01 5.12 -1.70
N ILE A 5 -3.24 4.98 -0.63
CA ILE A 5 -3.17 5.96 0.46
C ILE A 5 -1.72 6.30 0.78
N SER A 6 -1.45 7.55 1.13
CA SER A 6 -0.13 8.00 1.59
C SER A 6 -0.25 9.02 2.72
N SER A 7 0.87 9.31 3.38
CA SER A 7 0.95 10.38 4.39
C SER A 7 0.99 11.79 3.80
N ASN A 8 0.93 11.93 2.47
CA ASN A 8 0.86 13.24 1.82
C ASN A 8 -0.43 13.97 2.20
N GLY A 9 -0.37 15.30 2.23
CA GLY A 9 -1.56 16.15 2.37
C GLY A 9 -2.47 16.10 1.12
N GLU A 10 -3.70 16.58 1.30
CA GLU A 10 -4.76 16.53 0.29
C GLU A 10 -4.34 17.13 -1.06
N ALA A 11 -3.68 18.30 -1.07
CA ALA A 11 -3.28 18.96 -2.31
C ALA A 11 -2.36 18.09 -3.18
N ARG A 12 -1.34 17.45 -2.58
CA ARG A 12 -0.44 16.53 -3.30
C ARG A 12 -1.17 15.27 -3.78
N ALA A 13 -2.10 14.76 -2.99
CA ALA A 13 -2.89 13.59 -3.37
C ALA A 13 -3.84 13.90 -4.55
N ARG A 14 -4.48 15.07 -4.56
CA ARG A 14 -5.30 15.54 -5.69
C ARG A 14 -4.47 15.70 -6.96
N GLN A 15 -3.30 16.35 -6.88
CA GLN A 15 -2.38 16.46 -8.02
C GLN A 15 -1.95 15.10 -8.55
N MET A 16 -1.69 14.12 -7.67
CA MET A 16 -1.37 12.76 -8.10
C MET A 16 -2.56 12.09 -8.80
N ALA A 17 -3.77 12.20 -8.24
CA ALA A 17 -4.97 11.64 -8.84
C ALA A 17 -5.24 12.21 -10.25
N GLU A 18 -5.09 13.53 -10.41
CA GLU A 18 -5.20 14.21 -11.71
C GLU A 18 -4.10 13.75 -12.68
N LYS A 19 -2.84 13.73 -12.23
CA LYS A 19 -1.68 13.32 -13.04
C LYS A 19 -1.82 11.93 -13.62
N ILE A 20 -2.38 10.99 -12.87
CA ILE A 20 -2.57 9.60 -13.31
C ILE A 20 -3.95 9.35 -13.92
N ALA A 21 -4.79 10.37 -14.07
CA ALA A 21 -6.18 10.26 -14.50
C ALA A 21 -6.94 9.16 -13.72
N ALA A 22 -6.87 9.23 -12.39
CA ALA A 22 -7.43 8.24 -11.48
C ALA A 22 -8.96 8.21 -11.52
N ASN A 23 -9.54 7.47 -12.48
CA ASN A 23 -10.99 7.35 -12.63
C ASN A 23 -11.58 6.25 -11.74
N SER A 24 -10.85 5.14 -11.59
CA SER A 24 -11.31 3.95 -10.86
C SER A 24 -10.50 3.66 -9.58
N LEU A 25 -9.47 4.47 -9.32
CA LEU A 25 -8.61 4.35 -8.15
C LEU A 25 -8.90 5.51 -7.19
N ARG A 26 -9.33 5.18 -5.97
CA ARG A 26 -9.47 6.20 -4.93
C ARG A 26 -8.10 6.50 -4.33
N VAL A 27 -7.74 7.78 -4.30
CA VAL A 27 -6.48 8.26 -3.72
C VAL A 27 -6.78 8.89 -2.36
N GLY A 28 -6.48 8.14 -1.30
CA GLY A 28 -6.51 8.62 0.08
C GLY A 28 -5.28 9.45 0.42
N TYR A 29 -5.43 10.32 1.42
CA TYR A 29 -4.39 11.22 1.90
C TYR A 29 -4.36 11.26 3.42
N GLY A 30 -3.30 11.84 4.00
CA GLY A 30 -3.21 12.10 5.43
C GLY A 30 -3.07 10.86 6.31
N LEU A 31 -2.56 9.73 5.79
CA LEU A 31 -2.25 8.58 6.64
C LEU A 31 -1.20 8.98 7.68
N GLN A 32 -1.61 8.99 8.95
CA GLN A 32 -0.71 9.30 10.06
C GLN A 32 0.44 8.30 10.09
N LEU A 33 1.67 8.78 10.26
CA LEU A 33 2.87 7.92 10.30
C LEU A 33 2.85 6.93 11.48
N SER A 34 2.19 7.29 12.59
CA SER A 34 1.92 6.37 13.70
C SER A 34 1.07 5.19 13.25
N LYS A 35 -0.01 5.45 12.52
CA LYS A 35 -0.88 4.41 11.96
C LYS A 35 -0.18 3.57 10.90
N ALA A 36 0.65 4.19 10.07
CA ALA A 36 1.48 3.46 9.11
C ALA A 36 2.41 2.45 9.81
N ARG A 37 3.03 2.83 10.94
CA ARG A 37 3.82 1.89 11.76
C ARG A 37 2.99 0.77 12.36
N GLU A 38 1.78 1.05 12.84
CA GLU A 38 0.86 0.01 13.33
C GLU A 38 0.50 -1.00 12.23
N TRP A 39 0.46 -0.57 10.97
CA TRP A 39 0.26 -1.47 9.81
C TRP A 39 1.53 -2.23 9.41
N GLY A 40 2.63 -2.05 10.15
CA GLY A 40 3.93 -2.66 9.87
C GLY A 40 4.77 -1.90 8.84
N LEU A 41 4.28 -0.81 8.24
CA LEU A 41 5.04 -0.06 7.23
C LEU A 41 6.29 0.59 7.82
N HIS A 42 7.40 0.50 7.10
CA HIS A 42 8.63 1.19 7.46
C HIS A 42 8.47 2.70 7.24
N ILE A 43 9.13 3.51 8.09
CA ILE A 43 9.18 4.96 7.93
C ILE A 43 10.60 5.36 7.55
N SER A 44 10.73 6.08 6.44
CA SER A 44 11.99 6.59 5.93
C SER A 44 12.07 8.10 6.08
N THR A 45 13.30 8.60 6.16
CA THR A 45 13.62 10.03 6.11
C THR A 45 13.97 10.44 4.69
N SER A 46 13.54 11.64 4.29
CA SER A 46 13.93 12.26 3.02
C SER A 46 15.45 12.28 2.84
N ARG A 47 15.91 12.03 1.60
CA ARG A 47 17.30 12.28 1.18
C ARG A 47 17.44 13.58 0.37
N GLY A 48 16.45 14.46 0.47
CA GLY A 48 16.37 15.72 -0.26
C GLY A 48 15.58 15.57 -1.57
N LYS A 49 16.11 16.15 -2.65
CA LYS A 49 15.49 16.03 -3.98
C LYS A 49 15.84 14.69 -4.61
N THR A 50 14.81 14.02 -5.11
CA THR A 50 14.96 12.81 -5.93
C THR A 50 15.61 13.13 -7.29
N SER A 51 16.08 12.10 -7.99
CA SER A 51 16.64 12.20 -9.36
C SER A 51 15.69 12.78 -10.41
N ILE A 52 14.39 12.88 -10.09
CA ILE A 52 13.35 13.47 -10.94
C ILE A 52 12.87 14.84 -10.42
N GLY A 53 13.60 15.46 -9.49
CA GLY A 53 13.35 16.82 -9.02
C GLY A 53 12.22 16.97 -8.01
N ILE A 54 11.66 15.86 -7.50
CA ILE A 54 10.62 15.88 -6.47
C ILE A 54 11.29 15.93 -5.09
N GLU A 55 10.87 16.87 -4.25
CA GLU A 55 11.29 16.97 -2.86
C GLU A 55 10.44 16.04 -1.98
N GLU A 56 11.10 15.07 -1.36
CA GLU A 56 10.45 14.12 -0.47
C GLU A 56 10.06 14.80 0.86
N PRO A 57 8.91 14.46 1.44
CA PRO A 57 8.58 14.89 2.79
C PRO A 57 9.66 14.45 3.79
N PRO A 58 9.94 15.21 4.87
CA PRO A 58 10.96 14.85 5.86
C PRO A 58 10.83 13.43 6.39
N LEU A 59 9.59 12.95 6.54
CA LEU A 59 9.25 11.58 6.89
C LEU A 59 8.13 11.06 5.97
N PHE A 60 8.24 9.81 5.55
CA PHE A 60 7.21 9.13 4.76
C PHE A 60 7.20 7.63 5.05
N SER A 61 6.06 6.98 4.77
CA SER A 61 5.96 5.52 4.82
C SER A 61 6.51 4.89 3.54
N GLU A 62 7.31 3.85 3.69
CA GLU A 62 7.67 2.92 2.62
C GLU A 62 6.43 2.13 2.13
N PRO A 63 6.47 1.55 0.92
CA PRO A 63 5.30 0.96 0.31
C PRO A 63 4.86 -0.34 0.99
N GLY A 64 3.56 -0.60 0.92
CA GLY A 64 2.97 -1.90 1.18
C GLY A 64 1.71 -2.13 0.35
N VAL A 65 1.33 -3.40 0.24
CA VAL A 65 0.11 -3.86 -0.43
C VAL A 65 -0.65 -4.75 0.54
N PHE A 66 -1.92 -4.44 0.77
CA PHE A 66 -2.79 -5.17 1.68
C PHE A 66 -4.02 -5.63 0.91
N LEU A 67 -4.30 -6.92 0.92
CA LEU A 67 -5.56 -7.49 0.45
C LEU A 67 -6.40 -7.82 1.67
N VAL A 68 -7.54 -7.15 1.80
CA VAL A 68 -8.45 -7.24 2.94
C VAL A 68 -9.74 -7.90 2.46
N LYS A 69 -10.19 -8.93 3.18
CA LYS A 69 -11.46 -9.60 2.92
C LYS A 69 -12.66 -8.71 3.33
N PRO A 70 -13.88 -9.00 2.83
CA PRO A 70 -15.08 -8.25 3.25
C PRO A 70 -15.37 -8.28 4.77
N ASP A 71 -14.91 -9.33 5.47
CA ASP A 71 -14.99 -9.46 6.94
C ASP A 71 -13.91 -8.66 7.69
N GLN A 72 -13.14 -7.82 6.99
CA GLN A 72 -12.05 -6.98 7.50
C GLN A 72 -10.81 -7.74 8.00
N THR A 73 -10.67 -9.02 7.66
CA THR A 73 -9.44 -9.78 7.93
C THR A 73 -8.41 -9.61 6.80
N ILE A 74 -7.13 -9.76 7.13
CA ILE A 74 -6.02 -9.70 6.16
C ILE A 74 -5.90 -11.04 5.43
N TYR A 75 -5.94 -11.00 4.11
CA TYR A 75 -5.69 -12.16 3.26
C TYR A 75 -4.24 -12.25 2.80
N TYR A 76 -3.66 -11.10 2.46
CA TYR A 76 -2.29 -10.96 1.99
C TYR A 76 -1.76 -9.61 2.42
N LEU A 77 -0.49 -9.60 2.81
CA LEU A 77 0.26 -8.38 3.04
C LEU A 77 1.64 -8.50 2.41
N LEU A 78 2.08 -7.42 1.79
CA LEU A 78 3.47 -7.20 1.44
C LEU A 78 3.87 -5.86 2.03
N VAL A 79 4.93 -5.87 2.83
CA VAL A 79 5.54 -4.67 3.39
C VAL A 79 6.99 -4.65 2.95
N GLN A 80 7.47 -3.48 2.54
CA GLN A 80 8.83 -3.31 2.05
C GLN A 80 9.50 -2.17 2.81
N SER A 81 10.80 -2.30 3.04
CA SER A 81 11.65 -1.20 3.49
C SER A 81 12.32 -0.46 2.32
N MET A 82 12.19 -0.99 1.11
CA MET A 82 12.78 -0.41 -0.10
C MET A 82 11.68 0.12 -1.04
N PRO A 83 11.92 1.23 -1.76
CA PRO A 83 10.89 1.90 -2.56
C PRO A 83 10.66 1.25 -3.94
N PHE A 84 11.37 0.16 -4.24
CA PHE A 84 11.40 -0.50 -5.55
C PHE A 84 10.86 -1.94 -5.49
N VAL A 85 10.58 -2.50 -6.68
CA VAL A 85 10.10 -3.88 -6.91
C VAL A 85 8.78 -4.16 -6.18
N ARG A 86 7.67 -3.92 -6.88
CA ARG A 86 6.31 -4.25 -6.40
C ARG A 86 5.77 -5.47 -7.14
N PRO A 87 4.82 -6.23 -6.56
CA PRO A 87 4.13 -7.29 -7.27
C PRO A 87 3.51 -6.77 -8.57
N ASN A 88 3.58 -7.58 -9.61
CA ASN A 88 2.91 -7.25 -10.86
C ASN A 88 1.39 -7.30 -10.65
N SER A 89 0.70 -6.23 -11.02
CA SER A 89 -0.75 -6.12 -10.82
C SER A 89 -1.54 -7.16 -11.63
N SER A 90 -1.10 -7.53 -12.83
CA SER A 90 -1.81 -8.53 -13.65
C SER A 90 -1.70 -9.93 -13.05
N GLU A 91 -0.53 -10.28 -12.51
CA GLU A 91 -0.30 -11.54 -11.82
C GLU A 91 -1.11 -11.61 -10.52
N MET A 92 -1.19 -10.51 -9.77
CA MET A 92 -2.05 -10.45 -8.57
C MET A 92 -3.53 -10.65 -8.91
N VAL A 93 -4.03 -10.06 -10.00
CA VAL A 93 -5.43 -10.24 -10.42
C VAL A 93 -5.70 -11.71 -10.80
N GLN A 94 -4.79 -12.34 -11.56
CA GLN A 94 -4.92 -13.77 -11.89
C GLN A 94 -4.92 -14.66 -10.65
N ALA A 95 -4.06 -14.35 -9.67
CA ALA A 95 -4.06 -15.07 -8.40
C ALA A 95 -5.37 -14.86 -7.63
N LEU A 96 -5.91 -13.65 -7.61
CA LEU A 96 -7.20 -13.35 -6.98
C LEU A 96 -8.36 -14.12 -7.64
N ASP A 97 -8.38 -14.24 -8.97
CA ASP A 97 -9.38 -15.04 -9.67
C ASP A 97 -9.35 -16.50 -9.22
N PHE A 98 -8.15 -17.08 -9.08
CA PHE A 98 -7.98 -18.43 -8.55
C PHE A 98 -8.43 -18.54 -7.09
N ILE A 99 -8.01 -17.60 -6.24
CA ILE A 99 -8.35 -17.59 -4.80
C ILE A 99 -9.86 -17.54 -4.60
N ILE A 100 -10.54 -16.61 -5.28
CA ILE A 100 -11.98 -16.41 -5.16
C ILE A 100 -12.73 -17.63 -5.70
N LYS A 101 -12.32 -18.15 -6.87
CA LYS A 101 -12.95 -19.32 -7.48
C LYS A 101 -12.88 -20.57 -6.60
N ASN A 102 -11.78 -20.76 -5.88
CA ASN A 102 -11.52 -21.98 -5.11
C ASN A 102 -11.73 -21.82 -3.60
N ASP A 103 -12.23 -20.67 -3.14
CA ASP A 103 -12.33 -20.32 -1.72
C ASP A 103 -11.03 -20.63 -0.95
N TYR A 104 -9.89 -20.27 -1.55
CA TYR A 104 -8.59 -20.62 -1.00
C TYR A 104 -8.36 -19.84 0.31
N PRO A 105 -7.95 -20.49 1.42
CA PRO A 105 -7.86 -19.83 2.71
C PRO A 105 -6.64 -18.92 2.81
N ALA A 106 -6.74 -17.88 3.65
CA ALA A 106 -5.58 -17.11 4.07
C ALA A 106 -4.57 -18.00 4.82
N ARG A 107 -3.33 -17.52 4.94
CA ARG A 107 -2.23 -18.21 5.64
C ARG A 107 -1.57 -17.27 6.63
N GLY A 108 -0.81 -17.82 7.58
CA GLY A 108 -0.16 -17.04 8.64
C GLY A 108 -1.02 -16.81 9.87
N GLU A 109 -2.06 -17.63 10.06
CA GLU A 109 -3.05 -17.48 11.14
C GLU A 109 -2.63 -18.18 12.46
N TYR A 110 -1.44 -18.80 12.51
CA TYR A 110 -0.97 -19.50 13.71
C TYR A 110 -0.63 -18.49 14.81
N ALA A 111 -1.40 -18.52 15.90
CA ALA A 111 -1.22 -17.66 17.07
C ALA A 111 -0.66 -18.42 18.29
N GLY A 112 -0.27 -19.69 18.13
CA GLY A 112 0.31 -20.49 19.20
C GLY A 112 1.80 -20.20 19.43
N ALA A 113 2.40 -20.90 20.40
CA ALA A 113 3.81 -20.76 20.69
C ALA A 113 4.69 -21.38 19.59
N VAL A 114 5.79 -20.70 19.24
CA VAL A 114 6.80 -21.11 18.25
C VAL A 114 8.19 -21.12 18.88
#